data_AF-A0A928U935-F1
#
_entry.id   AF-A0A928U935-F1
#
_cell.length_a   1.000
_cell.length_b   1.000
_cell.length_c   1.000
_cell.angle_alpha   90.00
_cell.angle_beta   90.00
_cell.angle_gamma   90.00
#
_symmetry.space_group_name_H-M   'P 1'
#
loop_
_entity.id
_entity.type
_entity.pdbx_description
1 polymer ?
#
loop_
_entity_poly.entity_id
_entity_poly.type
_entity_poly.pdbx_seq_one_letter_code
_entity_poly.pdbx_strand_id
1 'polypeptide(L)' 'MTNHVHILVTSEQEEPLARGIEGTNLVYTQYINRKYKRSGRLWQSRFYYTII' A
#
# COMPACT_ATOMS: atom_id res chain seq x y z
N MET A 1 8.93 -13.71 -1.63
CA MET A 1 7.64 -13.01 -1.56
C MET A 1 6.87 -13.39 -0.30
N THR A 2 7.37 -13.10 0.91
CA THR A 2 6.60 -13.37 2.16
C THR A 2 6.39 -12.12 3.01
N ASN A 3 7.05 -11.02 2.65
CA ASN A 3 7.06 -9.77 3.41
C ASN A 3 6.79 -8.52 2.56
N HIS A 4 6.50 -8.67 1.25
CA HIS A 4 6.16 -7.56 0.36
C HIS A 4 5.22 -8.04 -0.76
N VAL A 5 4.59 -7.08 -1.43
CA VAL A 5 3.63 -7.27 -2.52
C VAL A 5 4.07 -6.45 -3.72
N HIS A 6 3.97 -7.02 -4.92
CA HIS A 6 4.14 -6.31 -6.19
C HIS A 6 2.78 -6.07 -6.82
N ILE A 7 2.59 -4.87 -7.36
CA ILE A 7 1.33 -4.46 -7.99
C ILE A 7 1.69 -3.85 -9.34
N LEU A 8 1.04 -4.33 -10.41
CA LEU A 8 1.07 -3.70 -11.72
C LEU A 8 -0.21 -2.89 -11.87
N VAL A 9 -0.07 -1.59 -12.13
CA VAL A 9 -1.20 -0.65 -12.20
C VAL A 9 -1.02 0.31 -13.36
N THR A 10 -2.14 0.67 -13.97
CA THR A 10 -2.23 1.78 -14.93
C THR A 10 -3.06 2.86 -14.27
N SER A 11 -2.55 4.10 -14.23
CA SER A 11 -3.34 5.23 -13.73
C SER A 11 -4.26 5.73 -14.85
N GLU A 12 -5.55 5.82 -14.57
CA GLU A 12 -6.53 6.42 -15.49
C GLU A 12 -6.50 7.95 -15.48
N GLN A 13 -5.90 8.54 -14.44
CA GLN A 13 -5.82 9.99 -14.23
C GLN A 13 -4.37 10.43 -14.06
N GLU A 14 -4.08 11.70 -14.32
CA GLU A 14 -2.74 12.31 -14.12
C GLU A 14 -2.33 12.43 -12.64
N GLU A 15 -3.21 12.02 -11.72
CA GLU A 15 -2.92 12.02 -10.29
C GLU A 15 -1.70 11.14 -9.97
N PRO A 16 -0.83 11.55 -9.02
CA PRO A 16 0.34 10.76 -8.67
C PRO A 16 -0.05 9.39 -8.14
N LEU A 17 0.53 8.33 -8.71
CA LEU A 17 0.43 6.94 -8.22
C LEU A 17 0.66 6.82 -6.71
N ALA A 18 1.50 7.69 -6.16
CA ALA A 18 1.78 7.78 -4.74
C ALA A 18 0.52 7.96 -3.87
N ARG A 19 -0.47 8.75 -4.31
CA ARG A 19 -1.72 8.96 -3.55
C ARG A 19 -2.55 7.68 -3.48
N GLY A 20 -2.68 6.96 -4.59
CA GLY A 20 -3.40 5.69 -4.64
C GLY A 20 -2.77 4.67 -3.69
N ILE A 21 -1.44 4.52 -3.75
CA ILE A 21 -0.69 3.60 -2.89
C ILE A 21 -0.78 4.00 -1.41
N GLU A 22 -0.73 5.29 -1.08
CA GLU A 22 -0.91 5.78 0.30
C GLU A 22 -2.28 5.38 0.86
N GLY A 23 -3.35 5.60 0.10
CA GLY A 23 -4.71 5.20 0.48
C GLY A 23 -4.83 3.69 0.68
N THR A 24 -4.30 2.89 -0.26
CA THR A 24 -4.28 1.42 -0.14
C THR A 24 -3.55 0.97 1.12
N ASN A 25 -2.37 1.53 1.38
CA ASN A 25 -1.56 1.19 2.55
C ASN A 25 -2.30 1.51 3.86
N LEU A 26 -2.98 2.66 3.92
CA LEU A 26 -3.76 3.09 5.08
C LEU A 26 -4.94 2.14 5.34
N VAL A 27 -5.77 1.89 4.32
CA VAL A 27 -6.95 1.01 4.43
C VAL A 27 -6.54 -0.39 4.87
N TYR A 28 -5.47 -0.93 4.26
CA TYR A 28 -5.01 -2.28 4.60
C TYR A 28 -4.39 -2.37 5.99
N THR A 29 -3.64 -1.35 6.42
CA THR A 29 -3.14 -1.25 7.80
C THR A 29 -4.30 -1.27 8.80
N GLN A 30 -5.34 -0.47 8.56
CA GLN A 30 -6.52 -0.44 9.42
C GLN A 30 -7.24 -1.79 9.45
N TYR A 31 -7.43 -2.42 8.28
CA TYR A 31 -8.07 -3.73 8.18
C TYR A 31 -7.32 -4.79 9.00
N ILE A 32 -6.00 -4.92 8.82
CA ILE A 32 -5.19 -5.90 9.54
C ILE A 32 -5.20 -5.64 11.04
N ASN A 33 -5.03 -4.38 11.44
CA ASN A 33 -5.04 -4.02 12.86
C ASN A 33 -6.39 -4.36 13.52
N ARG A 34 -7.52 -4.05 12.86
CA ARG A 34 -8.86 -4.39 13.37
C ARG A 34 -9.10 -5.90 13.40
N LYS A 35 -8.76 -6.61 12.32
CA LYS A 35 -9.00 -8.05 12.17
C LYS A 35 -8.22 -8.87 13.19
N TYR A 36 -6.97 -8.51 13.44
CA TYR A 36 -6.08 -9.27 14.32
C TYR A 36 -5.92 -8.63 15.70
N LYS A 37 -6.72 -7.62 16.05
CA LYS A 37 -6.64 -6.88 17.33
C LYS A 37 -5.23 -6.36 17.62
N ARG A 38 -4.55 -5.86 16.58
CA ARG A 38 -3.20 -5.27 16.65
C ARG A 38 -3.28 -3.75 16.57
N SER A 39 -2.18 -3.09 16.91
CA SER A 39 -1.99 -1.66 16.71
C SER A 39 -0.62 -1.37 16.09
N GLY A 40 -0.44 -0.17 15.57
CA GLY A 40 0.82 0.29 14.99
C GLY A 40 0.91 0.11 13.48
N ARG A 41 2.16 0.19 12.98
CA ARG A 41 2.46 0.27 11.55
C ARG A 41 2.56 -1.14 10.95
N LEU A 42 1.88 -1.36 9.82
CA LEU A 42 1.96 -2.62 9.08
C LEU A 42 3.15 -2.66 8.11
N TRP A 43 3.40 -1.55 7.40
CA TRP A 43 4.40 -1.46 6.34
C TRP A 43 5.71 -0.84 6.83
N GLN A 44 6.84 -1.48 6.52
CA GLN A 44 8.16 -1.03 6.97
C GLN A 44 8.65 0.25 6.23
N SER A 45 8.24 0.45 4.97
CA SER A 45 8.60 1.60 4.13
C SER A 45 7.37 2.15 3.39
N ARG A 46 7.54 3.14 2.50
CA ARG A 46 6.44 3.71 1.72
C ARG A 46 6.02 2.74 0.60
N PHE A 47 6.77 2.76 -0.50
CA PHE A 47 6.70 1.83 -1.62
C PHE A 47 7.88 2.15 -2.56
N TYR A 48 8.16 1.23 -3.49
CA TYR A 48 9.05 1.46 -4.62
C TYR A 48 8.23 1.35 -5.90
N TYR A 49 8.56 2.15 -6.91
CA TYR A 49 7.91 2.07 -8.22
C TYR A 49 8.95 2.15 -9.33
N THR A 50 8.61 1.53 -10.45
CA THR A 50 9.29 1.69 -11.73
C THR A 50 8.24 1.87 -12.80
N ILE A 51 8.57 2.62 -13.84
CA ILE A 51 7.78 2.66 -15.07
C ILE A 51 8.32 1.53 -15.95
N ILE A 52 7.42 0.74 -16.53
CA ILE A 52 7.72 -0.39 -17.41
C ILE A 52 7.10 -0.10 -18.77
#